data_AF-A0AAE0BD35-F1
#
_entry.id   AF-A0AAE0BD35-F1
#
_cell.length_a   1.000
_cell.length_b   1.000
_cell.length_c   1.000
_cell.angle_alpha   90.00
_cell.angle_beta   90.00
_cell.angle_gamma   90.00
#
_symmetry.space_group_name_H-M   'P 1'
#
loop_
_entity.id
_entity.type
_entity.pdbx_description
1 polymer ?
#
loop_
_entity_poly.entity_id
_entity_poly.type
_entity_poly.pdbx_seq_one_letter_code
_entity_poly.pdbx_strand_id
1 'polypeptide(L)'
;MKLSTYILKTLEAKAGFSTQRSVTIIDPPLAVVYYVLCSLATIYVCITIFGDKTFLEQEDPIGLVTPYMYSQHTSDTGVVTDFSTAKDDFYDELLAAGGLAPGYETYKFCNNPEYDYKETEDYTYFNIGCLPLSFHEAFKKLSMGELFVKTMLDYSRVGSIFTRRREDCTEAAMRAAAMYDSEYCLEESVVSYEAGVCSCTSRQANFLYGIENLTLVVEHQFEGGGEDGKDPKTVLKRKGSSESLATYEKGEKVEIPLHHLLELAGVSLDSRQTDKAFAGYNQNGEDTFAHVRLTGLTLKLNFIYQNWKKGLEEGDVEGVLEIEGVRNWVSAGNDPKYDSLVSGLEGRQLMVNHFAYGISIQFQISGTIYHFEYHALIRVLTEGVVMLNIAGVLTTFLATNLPMRNETKMYKQAIKLKFLPRRTMARFALNAIHHLDVFRQQDHDKSNFISRLEIHKLIKDSMFGELLEDNELKVLTEFIVMESDTHVDKVRRIGDGRVTAQEWCNILSEEGTDLHMLLEYLKKDLDEGEKQLYINRFNGVTSAKERKHRDNANTENDFLKPLPSQSFAAEEEQVEPPGALP
;
A
#
# COMPACT_ATOMS: atom_id res chain seq x y z
N MET A 1 26.97 17.15 50.22
CA MET A 1 27.17 15.69 50.35
C MET A 1 25.92 14.86 50.03
N LYS A 2 24.75 15.06 50.68
CA LYS A 2 23.53 14.26 50.43
C LYS A 2 22.96 14.30 48.98
N LEU A 3 23.17 15.39 48.25
CA LEU A 3 22.72 15.52 46.85
C LEU A 3 23.53 14.63 45.88
N SER A 4 24.82 14.44 46.16
CA SER A 4 25.73 13.63 45.34
C SER A 4 25.40 12.14 45.46
N THR A 5 25.04 11.68 46.65
CA THR A 5 24.65 10.28 46.90
C THR A 5 23.33 9.91 46.24
N TYR A 6 22.38 10.85 46.17
CA TYR A 6 21.09 10.64 45.48
C TYR A 6 21.26 10.58 43.96
N ILE A 7 22.07 11.50 43.41
CA ILE A 7 22.40 11.52 41.97
C ILE A 7 23.15 10.26 41.55
N LEU A 8 24.13 9.80 42.36
CA LEU A 8 24.86 8.54 42.12
C LEU A 8 23.95 7.32 42.16
N LYS A 9 23.04 7.19 43.14
CA LYS A 9 22.06 6.09 43.17
C LYS A 9 21.11 6.11 41.98
N THR A 10 20.67 7.29 41.53
CA THR A 10 19.84 7.40 40.32
C THR A 10 20.62 7.14 39.03
N LEU A 11 21.93 7.41 39.01
CA LEU A 11 22.80 7.08 37.88
C LEU A 11 23.13 5.59 37.86
N GLU A 12 23.40 4.94 38.98
CA GLU A 12 23.57 3.48 39.07
C GLU A 12 22.29 2.75 38.62
N ALA A 13 21.11 3.24 39.01
CA ALA A 13 19.83 2.69 38.54
C ALA A 13 19.54 2.94 37.04
N LYS A 14 20.10 4.00 36.45
CA LYS A 14 19.94 4.34 35.01
C LYS A 14 21.08 3.84 34.12
N ALA A 15 22.22 3.46 34.71
CA ALA A 15 23.38 2.88 34.04
C ALA A 15 23.36 1.34 34.08
N GLY A 16 22.19 0.75 34.32
CA GLY A 16 21.98 -0.68 34.20
C GLY A 16 21.83 -1.08 32.74
N PHE A 17 22.77 -1.88 32.22
CA PHE A 17 22.59 -2.60 30.96
C PHE A 17 21.97 -3.97 31.27
N SER A 18 20.69 -4.15 30.95
CA SER A 18 20.00 -5.42 31.15
C SER A 18 20.19 -6.30 29.91
N THR A 19 20.76 -7.48 30.10
CA THR A 19 20.83 -8.52 29.07
C THR A 19 19.81 -9.60 29.38
N GLN A 20 19.24 -10.21 28.33
CA GLN A 20 18.44 -11.40 28.53
C GLN A 20 19.35 -12.54 29.00
N ARG A 21 18.99 -13.18 30.11
CA ARG A 21 19.69 -14.39 30.57
C ARG A 21 19.48 -15.50 29.54
N SER A 22 20.52 -15.80 28.77
CA SER A 22 20.51 -16.89 27.79
C SER A 22 21.05 -18.19 28.38
N VAL A 23 20.51 -19.32 27.93
CA VAL A 23 21.05 -20.65 28.24
C VAL A 23 21.53 -21.28 26.95
N THR A 24 22.83 -21.58 26.86
CA THR A 24 23.42 -22.22 25.69
C THR A 24 23.26 -23.73 25.79
N ILE A 25 22.54 -24.32 24.85
CA ILE A 25 22.36 -25.77 24.74
C ILE A 25 23.30 -26.30 23.65
N ILE A 26 24.19 -27.22 24.01
CA ILE A 26 25.11 -27.87 23.06
C ILE A 26 24.47 -29.20 22.63
N ASP A 27 23.66 -29.16 21.56
CA ASP A 27 23.04 -30.34 20.96
C ASP A 27 23.09 -30.28 19.42
N PRO A 28 23.85 -31.16 18.74
CA PRO A 28 24.02 -31.12 17.29
C PRO A 28 22.72 -31.17 16.45
N PRO A 29 21.75 -32.07 16.69
CA PRO A 29 20.50 -32.08 15.93
C PRO A 29 19.68 -30.79 16.10
N LEU A 30 19.60 -30.23 17.30
CA LEU A 30 18.91 -28.95 17.51
C LEU A 30 19.62 -27.79 16.80
N ALA A 31 20.96 -27.78 16.82
CA ALA A 31 21.77 -26.79 16.10
C ALA A 31 21.54 -26.88 14.58
N VAL A 32 21.50 -28.09 14.00
CA VAL A 32 21.20 -28.28 12.57
C VAL A 32 19.83 -27.71 12.23
N VAL A 33 18.79 -27.99 13.02
CA VAL A 33 17.45 -27.44 12.78
C VAL A 33 17.46 -25.92 12.82
N TYR A 34 18.11 -25.32 13.82
CA TYR A 34 18.23 -23.86 13.92
C TYR A 34 18.92 -23.25 12.69
N TYR A 35 20.08 -23.78 12.29
CA TYR A 35 20.81 -23.25 11.14
C TYR A 35 20.06 -23.45 9.84
N VAL A 36 19.36 -24.58 9.64
CA VAL A 36 18.52 -24.81 8.46
C VAL A 36 17.37 -23.80 8.40
N LEU A 37 16.68 -23.55 9.51
CA LEU A 37 15.60 -22.55 9.57
C LEU A 37 16.12 -21.13 9.29
N CYS A 38 17.27 -20.77 9.87
CA CYS A 38 17.93 -19.50 9.57
C CYS A 38 18.33 -19.38 8.09
N SER A 39 18.89 -20.44 7.49
CA SER A 39 19.23 -20.45 6.07
C SER A 39 17.99 -20.29 5.19
N LEU A 40 16.89 -20.98 5.50
CA LEU A 40 15.64 -20.84 4.76
C LEU A 40 15.06 -19.42 4.88
N ALA A 41 15.09 -18.83 6.08
CA ALA A 41 14.66 -17.45 6.29
C ALA A 41 15.52 -16.46 5.49
N THR A 42 16.84 -16.60 5.51
CA THR A 42 17.75 -15.75 4.73
C THR A 42 17.51 -15.91 3.22
N ILE A 43 17.36 -17.14 2.73
CA ILE A 43 17.05 -17.40 1.31
C ILE A 43 15.73 -16.74 0.91
N TYR A 44 14.69 -16.88 1.74
CA TYR A 44 13.39 -16.24 1.51
C TYR A 44 13.51 -14.71 1.42
N VAL A 45 14.25 -14.09 2.33
CA VAL A 45 14.49 -12.63 2.29
C VAL A 45 15.26 -12.24 1.03
N CYS A 46 16.28 -12.99 0.62
CA CYS A 46 16.98 -12.75 -0.64
C CYS A 46 16.07 -12.88 -1.86
N ILE A 47 15.20 -13.90 -1.89
CA ILE A 47 14.22 -14.06 -2.99
C ILE A 47 13.24 -12.88 -3.01
N THR A 48 12.78 -12.42 -1.85
CA THR A 48 11.86 -11.28 -1.76
C THR A 48 12.54 -9.99 -2.24
N ILE A 49 13.76 -9.71 -1.77
CA ILE A 49 14.52 -8.52 -2.17
C ILE A 49 14.87 -8.55 -3.66
N PHE A 50 15.42 -9.65 -4.18
CA PHE A 50 15.95 -9.68 -5.55
C PHE A 50 14.94 -10.15 -6.59
N GLY A 51 14.05 -11.07 -6.21
CA GLY A 51 13.00 -11.60 -7.08
C GLY A 51 11.84 -10.63 -7.22
N ASP A 52 11.26 -10.23 -6.08
CA ASP A 52 10.10 -9.32 -6.06
C ASP A 52 10.52 -7.84 -6.07
N LYS A 53 11.82 -7.55 -5.93
CA LYS A 53 12.38 -6.19 -5.99
C LYS A 53 11.72 -5.24 -5.01
N THR A 54 11.43 -5.73 -3.81
CA THR A 54 10.77 -4.97 -2.75
C THR A 54 11.57 -3.77 -2.22
N PHE A 55 12.77 -3.54 -2.74
CA PHE A 55 13.55 -2.32 -2.53
C PHE A 55 13.11 -1.17 -3.45
N LEU A 56 12.25 -1.45 -4.44
CA LEU A 56 11.62 -0.46 -5.30
C LEU A 56 10.21 -0.19 -4.80
N GLU A 57 9.86 1.09 -4.70
CA GLU A 57 8.48 1.51 -4.53
C GLU A 57 7.84 1.69 -5.92
N GLN A 58 6.60 1.20 -6.06
CA GLN A 58 5.81 1.36 -7.26
C GLN A 58 4.87 2.54 -7.07
N GLU A 59 4.94 3.50 -7.99
CA GLU A 59 4.03 4.63 -8.04
C GLU A 59 3.28 4.66 -9.38
N ASP A 60 2.00 5.01 -9.31
CA ASP A 60 1.19 5.22 -10.50
C ASP A 60 1.44 6.65 -11.03
N PRO A 61 1.88 6.81 -12.29
CA PRO A 61 2.23 8.12 -12.82
C PRO A 61 0.99 8.97 -13.04
N ILE A 62 1.11 10.25 -12.71
CA ILE A 62 0.19 11.29 -13.16
C ILE A 62 0.73 11.78 -14.51
N GLY A 63 -0.13 11.93 -15.51
CA GLY A 63 0.30 12.51 -16.77
C GLY A 63 -0.59 13.64 -17.24
N LEU A 64 -0.01 14.47 -18.09
CA LEU A 64 -0.69 15.56 -18.78
C LEU A 64 -0.48 15.37 -20.28
N VAL A 65 -1.57 15.39 -21.04
CA VAL A 65 -1.54 15.29 -22.50
C VAL A 65 -2.11 16.55 -23.10
N THR A 66 -1.36 17.20 -23.99
CA THR A 66 -1.76 18.39 -24.72
C THR A 66 -1.83 18.08 -26.21
N PRO A 67 -3.02 17.69 -26.70
CA PRO A 67 -3.19 17.36 -28.09
C PRO A 67 -3.66 18.57 -28.91
N TYR A 68 -3.24 18.60 -30.16
CA TYR A 68 -3.69 19.52 -31.20
C TYR A 68 -3.51 18.87 -32.58
N MET A 69 -4.11 19.45 -33.62
CA MET A 69 -4.00 18.95 -34.99
C MET A 69 -3.11 19.87 -35.82
N TYR A 70 -2.49 19.33 -36.87
CA TYR A 70 -1.88 20.08 -37.97
C TYR A 70 -2.43 19.65 -39.33
N SER A 71 -2.34 20.56 -40.29
CA SER A 71 -2.72 20.31 -41.68
C SER A 71 -1.62 19.57 -42.47
N GLN A 72 -0.39 19.52 -41.97
CA GLN A 72 0.76 18.93 -42.67
C GLN A 72 1.56 18.04 -41.72
N HIS A 73 2.10 16.94 -42.25
CA HIS A 73 3.07 16.09 -41.58
C HIS A 73 4.06 15.55 -42.60
N THR A 74 5.32 15.46 -42.19
CA THR A 74 6.40 14.89 -42.99
C THR A 74 7.02 13.77 -42.16
N SER A 75 6.93 12.53 -42.64
CA SER A 75 7.58 11.40 -41.99
C SER A 75 9.08 11.35 -42.32
N ASP A 76 9.87 10.61 -41.53
CA ASP A 76 11.28 10.34 -41.82
C ASP A 76 11.49 9.59 -43.15
N THR A 77 10.45 8.91 -43.63
CA THR A 77 10.42 8.26 -44.95
C THR A 77 10.16 9.23 -46.10
N GLY A 78 9.98 10.53 -45.81
CA GLY A 78 9.70 11.59 -46.79
C GLY A 78 8.25 11.63 -47.28
N VAL A 79 7.34 10.86 -46.67
CA VAL A 79 5.91 10.89 -47.02
C VAL A 79 5.30 12.13 -46.39
N VAL A 80 4.82 13.04 -47.24
CA VAL A 80 4.13 14.26 -46.81
C VAL A 80 2.63 14.01 -46.89
N THR A 81 1.94 14.13 -45.76
CA THR A 81 0.48 14.19 -45.73
C THR A 81 0.05 15.63 -45.52
N ASP A 82 -0.65 16.20 -46.49
CA ASP A 82 -1.16 17.56 -46.45
C ASP A 82 -2.68 17.55 -46.64
N PHE A 83 -3.39 18.05 -45.63
CA PHE A 83 -4.84 18.23 -45.62
C PHE A 83 -5.32 19.14 -46.73
N SER A 84 -4.60 20.23 -47.01
CA SER A 84 -4.99 21.21 -48.04
C SER A 84 -4.87 20.59 -49.43
N THR A 85 -3.73 19.97 -49.71
CA THR A 85 -3.47 19.26 -50.97
C THR A 85 -4.47 18.12 -51.18
N ALA A 86 -4.71 17.30 -50.15
CA ALA A 86 -5.66 16.19 -50.26
C ALA A 86 -7.10 16.65 -50.49
N LYS A 87 -7.48 17.78 -49.90
CA LYS A 87 -8.79 18.41 -50.15
C LYS A 87 -8.88 18.91 -51.60
N ASP A 88 -7.83 19.53 -52.11
CA ASP A 88 -7.79 20.06 -53.48
C ASP A 88 -7.76 18.92 -54.50
N ASP A 89 -6.95 17.88 -54.29
CA ASP A 89 -6.90 16.67 -55.11
C ASP A 89 -8.27 15.97 -55.15
N PHE A 90 -8.93 15.81 -54.00
CA PHE A 90 -10.27 15.22 -53.95
C PHE A 90 -11.29 16.06 -54.74
N TYR A 91 -11.20 17.39 -54.63
CA TYR A 91 -12.09 18.30 -55.32
C TYR A 91 -11.87 18.26 -56.84
N ASP A 92 -10.63 18.22 -57.29
CA ASP A 92 -10.27 18.08 -58.70
C ASP A 92 -10.72 16.72 -59.27
N GLU A 93 -10.57 15.64 -58.49
CA GLU A 93 -11.10 14.32 -58.85
C GLU A 93 -12.63 14.33 -58.96
N LEU A 94 -13.32 14.94 -58.01
CA LEU A 94 -14.78 15.07 -57.99
C LEU A 94 -15.28 15.85 -59.22
N LEU A 95 -14.60 16.96 -59.54
CA LEU A 95 -14.85 17.77 -60.74
C LEU A 95 -14.61 16.97 -62.03
N ALA A 96 -13.49 16.25 -62.11
CA ALA A 96 -13.14 15.43 -63.27
C ALA A 96 -14.11 14.27 -63.48
N ALA A 97 -14.69 13.75 -62.41
CA ALA A 97 -15.76 12.75 -62.44
C ALA A 97 -17.14 13.34 -62.84
N GLY A 98 -17.22 14.63 -63.18
CA GLY A 98 -18.45 15.30 -63.64
C GLY A 98 -19.30 15.89 -62.52
N GLY A 99 -18.84 15.85 -61.26
CA GLY A 99 -19.63 16.22 -60.09
C GLY A 99 -19.48 17.67 -59.64
N LEU A 100 -20.27 18.59 -60.21
CA LEU A 100 -20.72 19.86 -59.58
C LEU A 100 -22.10 20.41 -60.07
N ALA A 101 -22.82 19.69 -60.94
CA ALA A 101 -24.10 20.15 -61.51
C ALA A 101 -25.33 19.71 -60.67
N PRO A 102 -26.47 20.43 -60.73
CA PRO A 102 -27.69 20.02 -60.02
C PRO A 102 -28.17 18.63 -60.49
N GLY A 103 -28.26 17.67 -59.55
CA GLY A 103 -28.59 16.26 -59.81
C GLY A 103 -27.38 15.30 -59.88
N TYR A 104 -26.43 15.43 -58.97
CA TYR A 104 -25.11 14.76 -58.97
C TYR A 104 -25.10 13.26 -59.30
N GLU A 105 -24.11 12.85 -60.10
CA GLU A 105 -23.65 11.45 -60.22
C GLU A 105 -22.93 11.00 -58.93
N THR A 106 -23.10 9.72 -58.58
CA THR A 106 -22.51 9.10 -57.38
C THR A 106 -20.98 9.08 -57.46
N TYR A 107 -20.25 9.58 -56.46
CA TYR A 107 -18.77 9.54 -56.42
C TYR A 107 -18.21 9.17 -55.04
N LYS A 108 -17.41 8.09 -54.96
CA LYS A 108 -16.87 7.54 -53.68
C LYS A 108 -17.98 7.43 -52.62
N PHE A 109 -17.97 8.29 -51.61
CA PHE A 109 -18.99 8.38 -50.56
C PHE A 109 -19.94 9.57 -50.74
N CYS A 110 -19.70 10.45 -51.71
CA CYS A 110 -20.52 11.62 -52.03
C CYS A 110 -21.71 11.23 -52.89
N ASN A 111 -22.91 11.56 -52.42
CA ASN A 111 -24.19 11.22 -53.06
C ASN A 111 -24.30 9.72 -53.41
N ASN A 112 -23.63 8.84 -52.67
CA ASN A 112 -23.63 7.42 -52.93
C ASN A 112 -24.74 6.74 -52.11
N PRO A 113 -25.77 6.13 -52.75
CA PRO A 113 -26.87 5.46 -52.06
C PRO A 113 -26.41 4.29 -51.18
N GLU A 114 -25.20 3.76 -51.36
CA GLU A 114 -24.65 2.74 -50.46
C GLU A 114 -24.51 3.24 -49.02
N TYR A 115 -24.34 4.56 -48.84
CA TYR A 115 -24.19 5.22 -47.54
C TYR A 115 -25.52 5.68 -46.95
N ASP A 116 -26.63 5.52 -47.68
CA ASP A 116 -27.96 5.87 -47.21
C ASP A 116 -28.35 5.02 -45.99
N TYR A 117 -28.80 5.70 -44.94
CA TYR A 117 -29.10 5.07 -43.67
C TYR A 117 -30.27 5.75 -42.97
N LYS A 118 -31.24 4.94 -42.55
CA LYS A 118 -32.37 5.33 -41.73
C LYS A 118 -32.36 4.53 -40.44
N GLU A 119 -32.20 5.23 -39.32
CA GLU A 119 -32.32 4.64 -37.98
C GLU A 119 -33.79 4.62 -37.52
N THR A 120 -34.45 5.78 -37.64
CA THR A 120 -35.86 6.00 -37.27
C THR A 120 -36.51 6.95 -38.26
N GLU A 121 -37.79 7.31 -38.07
CA GLU A 121 -38.44 8.32 -38.91
C GLU A 121 -37.81 9.72 -38.76
N ASP A 122 -37.27 10.05 -37.58
CA ASP A 122 -36.68 11.37 -37.31
C ASP A 122 -35.19 11.45 -37.69
N TYR A 123 -34.55 10.30 -37.88
CA TYR A 123 -33.11 10.15 -38.19
C TYR A 123 -32.92 9.39 -39.51
N THR A 124 -33.12 10.12 -40.61
CA THR A 124 -32.95 9.67 -42.00
C THR A 124 -31.79 10.42 -42.65
N TYR A 125 -30.81 9.67 -43.16
CA TYR A 125 -29.64 10.20 -43.86
C TYR A 125 -29.62 9.64 -45.28
N PHE A 126 -30.20 10.39 -46.21
CA PHE A 126 -30.28 10.04 -47.63
C PHE A 126 -29.66 11.14 -48.48
N ASN A 127 -29.17 10.77 -49.67
CA ASN A 127 -28.55 11.71 -50.61
C ASN A 127 -27.43 12.53 -49.93
N ILE A 128 -26.58 11.86 -49.16
CA ILE A 128 -25.54 12.52 -48.35
C ILE A 128 -24.50 13.13 -49.28
N GLY A 129 -24.44 14.46 -49.30
CA GLY A 129 -23.50 15.21 -50.13
C GLY A 129 -22.08 15.20 -49.59
N CYS A 130 -21.22 16.04 -50.17
CA CYS A 130 -19.87 16.28 -49.67
C CYS A 130 -19.62 17.77 -49.52
N LEU A 131 -18.91 18.14 -48.46
CA LEU A 131 -18.63 19.53 -48.14
C LEU A 131 -17.13 19.70 -47.77
N PRO A 132 -16.42 20.66 -48.39
CA PRO A 132 -15.11 21.05 -47.92
C PRO A 132 -15.22 21.84 -46.61
N LEU A 133 -14.30 21.59 -45.68
CA LEU A 133 -14.10 22.45 -44.53
C LEU A 133 -12.71 23.08 -44.55
N SER A 134 -12.60 24.26 -43.96
CA SER A 134 -11.30 24.79 -43.58
C SER A 134 -10.69 23.94 -42.46
N PHE A 135 -9.36 23.95 -42.36
CA PHE A 135 -8.63 23.23 -41.31
C PHE A 135 -9.18 23.50 -39.89
N HIS A 136 -9.53 24.75 -39.60
CA HIS A 136 -10.05 25.15 -38.29
C HIS A 136 -11.49 24.67 -38.01
N GLU A 137 -12.24 24.30 -39.05
CA GLU A 137 -13.60 23.79 -38.90
C GLU A 137 -13.64 22.27 -38.83
N ALA A 138 -12.61 21.58 -39.33
CA ALA A 138 -12.55 20.13 -39.43
C ALA A 138 -12.45 19.43 -38.06
N PHE A 139 -11.93 20.11 -37.03
CA PHE A 139 -11.82 19.56 -35.68
C PHE A 139 -12.23 20.57 -34.60
N LYS A 140 -12.54 20.05 -33.41
CA LYS A 140 -12.85 20.84 -32.21
C LYS A 140 -12.18 20.19 -31.01
N LYS A 141 -11.60 21.01 -30.12
CA LYS A 141 -11.14 20.54 -28.81
C LYS A 141 -12.33 20.55 -27.84
N LEU A 142 -12.62 19.39 -27.25
CA LEU A 142 -13.68 19.24 -26.25
C LEU A 142 -13.12 19.51 -24.85
N SER A 143 -14.02 19.61 -23.86
CA SER A 143 -13.65 19.72 -22.45
C SER A 143 -12.83 18.50 -22.01
N MET A 144 -11.83 18.70 -21.14
CA MET A 144 -10.91 17.67 -20.64
C MET A 144 -9.82 17.19 -21.61
N GLY A 145 -9.59 17.90 -22.71
CA GLY A 145 -8.44 17.63 -23.58
C GLY A 145 -8.69 16.62 -24.69
N GLU A 146 -9.92 16.10 -24.83
CA GLU A 146 -10.33 15.29 -25.98
C GLU A 146 -10.34 16.12 -27.28
N LEU A 147 -10.04 15.48 -28.41
CA LEU A 147 -10.19 16.07 -29.74
C LEU A 147 -11.31 15.39 -30.50
N PHE A 148 -12.13 16.18 -31.19
CA PHE A 148 -13.20 15.69 -32.05
C PHE A 148 -12.95 16.11 -33.49
N VAL A 149 -12.73 15.15 -34.38
CA VAL A 149 -12.57 15.37 -35.82
C VAL A 149 -13.89 15.04 -36.50
N LYS A 150 -14.45 15.98 -37.24
CA LYS A 150 -15.76 15.81 -37.89
C LYS A 150 -15.60 14.96 -39.15
N THR A 151 -16.43 13.94 -39.32
CA THR A 151 -16.52 13.11 -40.54
C THR A 151 -17.78 13.42 -41.35
N MET A 152 -18.82 13.91 -40.68
CA MET A 152 -20.11 14.24 -41.27
C MET A 152 -20.73 15.41 -40.52
N LEU A 153 -21.44 16.25 -41.27
CA LEU A 153 -22.25 17.34 -40.75
C LEU A 153 -23.69 17.19 -41.24
N ASP A 154 -24.63 17.19 -40.30
CA ASP A 154 -26.04 17.37 -40.55
C ASP A 154 -26.39 18.84 -40.30
N TYR A 155 -26.71 19.54 -41.39
CA TYR A 155 -27.08 20.94 -41.41
C TYR A 155 -28.59 21.06 -41.30
N SER A 156 -29.07 21.67 -40.23
CA SER A 156 -30.48 22.06 -40.11
C SER A 156 -30.59 23.58 -40.19
N ARG A 157 -31.28 24.07 -41.21
CA ARG A 157 -31.67 25.48 -41.33
C ARG A 157 -33.13 25.59 -40.94
N VAL A 158 -33.41 26.48 -39.99
CA VAL A 158 -34.76 26.72 -39.48
C VAL A 158 -35.09 28.19 -39.62
N GLY A 159 -36.15 28.48 -40.38
CA GLY A 159 -36.76 29.79 -40.46
C GLY A 159 -38.10 29.78 -39.73
N SER A 160 -38.30 30.71 -38.80
CA SER A 160 -39.47 30.74 -37.92
C SER A 160 -40.15 32.10 -37.93
N ILE A 161 -41.48 32.08 -37.92
CA ILE A 161 -42.35 33.27 -37.82
C ILE A 161 -43.42 33.05 -36.76
N PHE A 162 -43.83 34.10 -36.06
CA PHE A 162 -44.95 34.01 -35.12
C PHE A 162 -46.30 34.02 -35.84
N THR A 163 -47.17 33.08 -35.50
CA THR A 163 -48.54 32.98 -36.03
C THR A 163 -49.53 32.69 -34.90
N ARG A 164 -50.68 33.37 -34.92
CA ARG A 164 -51.67 33.23 -33.83
C ARG A 164 -52.44 31.91 -33.86
N ARG A 165 -52.57 31.29 -35.03
CA ARG A 165 -53.33 30.05 -35.22
C ARG A 165 -52.60 29.10 -36.16
N ARG A 166 -52.85 27.80 -35.97
CA ARG A 166 -52.23 26.74 -36.77
C ARG A 166 -52.60 26.83 -38.24
N GLU A 167 -53.83 27.24 -38.58
CA GLU A 167 -54.29 27.32 -39.96
C GLU A 167 -53.59 28.45 -40.74
N ASP A 168 -53.05 29.44 -40.02
CA ASP A 168 -52.28 30.55 -40.61
C ASP A 168 -50.83 30.12 -40.91
N CYS A 169 -50.39 28.95 -40.43
CA CYS A 169 -49.07 28.39 -40.69
C CYS A 169 -49.06 27.57 -42.00
N THR A 170 -48.74 28.25 -43.09
CA THR A 170 -48.69 27.67 -44.44
C THR A 170 -47.39 28.06 -45.15
N GLU A 171 -47.04 27.32 -46.19
CA GLU A 171 -45.95 27.70 -47.09
C GLU A 171 -46.13 29.12 -47.66
N ALA A 172 -47.38 29.49 -47.99
CA ALA A 172 -47.70 30.84 -48.46
C ALA A 172 -47.39 31.91 -47.40
N ALA A 173 -47.65 31.63 -46.11
CA ALA A 173 -47.30 32.54 -45.02
C ALA A 173 -45.78 32.68 -44.86
N MET A 174 -45.04 31.58 -45.02
CA MET A 174 -43.57 31.57 -45.00
C MET A 174 -42.95 32.34 -46.17
N ARG A 175 -43.51 32.20 -47.38
CA ARG A 175 -43.12 32.96 -48.58
C ARG A 175 -43.46 34.44 -48.43
N ALA A 176 -44.64 34.79 -47.92
CA ALA A 176 -45.00 36.17 -47.61
C ALA A 176 -44.08 36.79 -46.55
N ALA A 177 -43.53 35.95 -45.67
CA ALA A 177 -42.52 36.33 -44.72
C ALA A 177 -41.08 36.31 -45.29
N ALA A 178 -40.90 36.20 -46.61
CA ALA A 178 -39.59 36.16 -47.28
C ALA A 178 -38.63 35.10 -46.69
N MET A 179 -39.16 34.02 -46.09
CA MET A 179 -38.32 32.97 -45.51
C MET A 179 -37.67 32.09 -46.60
N TYR A 180 -38.36 31.91 -47.73
CA TYR A 180 -37.82 31.22 -48.90
C TYR A 180 -36.78 32.06 -49.68
N ASP A 181 -36.80 33.38 -49.53
CA ASP A 181 -35.81 34.28 -50.14
C ASP A 181 -34.49 34.31 -49.34
N SER A 182 -34.47 33.69 -48.15
CA SER A 182 -33.37 33.78 -47.18
C SER A 182 -32.38 32.61 -47.21
N GLU A 183 -32.51 31.63 -48.11
CA GLU A 183 -31.77 30.35 -48.13
C GLU A 183 -32.03 29.41 -46.93
N TYR A 184 -32.87 29.81 -45.97
CA TYR A 184 -33.24 29.01 -44.79
C TYR A 184 -34.44 28.07 -45.02
N CYS A 185 -35.42 28.48 -45.83
CA CYS A 185 -36.45 27.56 -46.35
C CYS A 185 -36.16 27.22 -47.81
N LEU A 186 -35.97 25.93 -48.10
CA LEU A 186 -35.92 25.37 -49.44
C LEU A 186 -37.28 24.80 -49.85
N GLU A 187 -37.51 24.53 -51.14
CA GLU A 187 -38.77 23.95 -51.63
C GLU A 187 -39.13 22.63 -50.93
N GLU A 188 -38.12 21.85 -50.54
CA GLU A 188 -38.26 20.58 -49.82
C GLU A 188 -38.41 20.74 -48.30
N SER A 189 -38.46 21.98 -47.79
CA SER A 189 -38.56 22.24 -46.35
C SER A 189 -39.90 21.81 -45.78
N VAL A 190 -39.85 21.17 -44.63
CA VAL A 190 -41.05 20.78 -43.88
C VAL A 190 -41.53 21.97 -43.06
N VAL A 191 -42.78 22.39 -43.28
CA VAL A 191 -43.44 23.44 -42.49
C VAL A 191 -44.18 22.81 -41.32
N SER A 192 -43.87 23.27 -40.11
CA SER A 192 -44.46 22.80 -38.86
C SER A 192 -44.99 23.96 -38.03
N TYR A 193 -46.00 23.69 -37.19
CA TYR A 193 -46.58 24.65 -36.25
C TYR A 193 -46.50 24.09 -34.83
N GLU A 194 -45.90 24.85 -33.94
CA GLU A 194 -45.82 24.53 -32.51
C GLU A 194 -45.88 25.82 -31.67
N ALA A 195 -46.75 25.82 -30.65
CA ALA A 195 -46.82 26.87 -29.63
C ALA A 195 -46.87 28.33 -30.17
N GLY A 196 -47.56 28.57 -31.28
CA GLY A 196 -47.67 29.92 -31.88
C GLY A 196 -46.49 30.31 -32.77
N VAL A 197 -45.59 29.38 -33.05
CA VAL A 197 -44.49 29.52 -34.00
C VAL A 197 -44.77 28.63 -35.20
N CYS A 198 -44.72 29.22 -36.38
CA CYS A 198 -44.66 28.49 -37.63
C CYS A 198 -43.18 28.42 -38.02
N SER A 199 -42.65 27.23 -38.27
CA SER A 199 -41.25 27.01 -38.67
C SER A 199 -41.15 26.22 -39.96
N CYS A 200 -40.23 26.60 -40.85
CA CYS A 200 -39.77 25.78 -41.95
C CYS A 200 -38.43 25.16 -41.53
N THR A 201 -38.21 23.88 -41.83
CA THR A 201 -36.93 23.21 -41.56
C THR A 201 -36.43 22.55 -42.83
N SER A 202 -35.20 22.89 -43.21
CA SER A 202 -34.43 22.21 -44.24
C SER A 202 -33.28 21.46 -43.60
N ARG A 203 -33.12 20.18 -43.94
CA ARG A 203 -31.99 19.35 -43.49
C ARG A 203 -31.12 18.95 -44.66
N GLN A 204 -29.80 18.97 -44.47
CA GLN A 204 -28.84 18.49 -45.46
C GLN A 204 -27.69 17.79 -44.75
N ALA A 205 -27.48 16.53 -45.10
CA ALA A 205 -26.36 15.72 -44.63
C ALA A 205 -25.18 15.83 -45.61
N ASN A 206 -23.99 16.10 -45.10
CA ASN A 206 -22.77 16.14 -45.90
C ASN A 206 -21.62 15.40 -45.22
N PHE A 207 -20.93 14.54 -45.97
CA PHE A 207 -19.63 14.01 -45.56
C PHE A 207 -18.52 15.03 -45.77
N LEU A 208 -17.52 14.93 -44.92
CA LEU A 208 -16.32 15.74 -44.97
C LEU A 208 -15.21 14.92 -45.61
N TYR A 209 -14.52 15.52 -46.57
CA TYR A 209 -13.43 14.88 -47.31
C TYR A 209 -12.07 15.49 -46.96
N GLY A 210 -11.02 14.67 -47.08
CA GLY A 210 -9.64 15.04 -46.77
C GLY A 210 -9.28 14.99 -45.29
N ILE A 211 -10.25 14.74 -44.40
CA ILE A 211 -10.05 14.72 -42.94
C ILE A 211 -9.06 13.65 -42.46
N GLU A 212 -8.92 12.55 -43.22
CA GLU A 212 -8.00 11.45 -42.96
C GLU A 212 -6.52 11.88 -43.07
N ASN A 213 -6.26 13.03 -43.71
CA ASN A 213 -4.93 13.61 -43.88
C ASN A 213 -4.58 14.66 -42.83
N LEU A 214 -5.47 14.89 -41.84
CA LEU A 214 -5.12 15.66 -40.66
C LEU A 214 -4.10 14.89 -39.82
N THR A 215 -3.16 15.61 -39.20
CA THR A 215 -2.14 15.00 -38.33
C THR A 215 -2.42 15.34 -36.88
N LEU A 216 -2.50 14.31 -36.04
CA LEU A 216 -2.55 14.47 -34.61
C LEU A 216 -1.13 14.70 -34.08
N VAL A 217 -0.95 15.77 -33.32
CA VAL A 217 0.27 16.02 -32.57
C VAL A 217 -0.04 16.01 -31.09
N VAL A 218 0.78 15.27 -30.34
CA VAL A 218 0.61 15.08 -28.90
C VAL A 218 1.90 15.47 -28.20
N GLU A 219 1.82 16.51 -27.36
CA GLU A 219 2.79 16.75 -26.29
C GLU A 219 2.30 16.03 -25.04
N HIS A 220 3.18 15.33 -24.34
CA HIS A 220 2.81 14.61 -23.15
C HIS A 220 3.87 14.70 -22.06
N GLN A 221 3.41 14.73 -20.82
CA GLN A 221 4.24 14.87 -19.63
C GLN A 221 3.81 13.83 -18.61
N PHE A 222 4.75 13.44 -17.75
CA PHE A 222 4.47 12.59 -16.60
C PHE A 222 5.14 13.16 -15.35
N GLU A 223 4.57 12.82 -14.21
CA GLU A 223 5.08 13.03 -12.87
C GLU A 223 4.82 11.76 -12.06
N GLY A 224 5.86 11.21 -11.43
CA GLY A 224 5.76 10.01 -10.60
C GLY A 224 7.12 9.41 -10.28
N GLY A 225 7.24 8.75 -9.13
CA GLY A 225 8.47 8.14 -8.65
C GLY A 225 9.55 9.16 -8.26
N GLY A 226 9.15 10.38 -7.92
CA GLY A 226 10.07 11.50 -7.68
C GLY A 226 10.73 12.08 -8.94
N GLU A 227 10.31 11.64 -10.13
CA GLU A 227 10.76 12.15 -11.42
C GLU A 227 9.61 12.83 -12.18
N ASP A 228 9.96 13.86 -12.94
CA ASP A 228 9.09 14.50 -13.90
C ASP A 228 9.78 14.56 -15.27
N GLY A 229 8.99 14.42 -16.33
CA GLY A 229 9.52 14.42 -17.69
C GLY A 229 8.52 14.92 -18.71
N LYS A 230 9.00 15.80 -19.59
CA LYS A 230 8.27 16.24 -20.78
C LYS A 230 8.76 15.48 -22.00
N ASP A 231 7.80 14.96 -22.77
CA ASP A 231 7.98 14.22 -24.02
C ASP A 231 9.07 13.13 -23.85
N PRO A 232 8.90 12.18 -22.91
CA PRO A 232 9.84 11.06 -22.78
C PRO A 232 9.86 10.25 -24.07
N LYS A 233 10.94 9.49 -24.25
CA LYS A 233 11.06 8.56 -25.37
C LYS A 233 9.83 7.67 -25.44
N THR A 234 9.13 7.70 -26.57
CA THR A 234 7.83 7.08 -26.72
C THR A 234 7.82 6.06 -27.84
N VAL A 235 7.39 4.84 -27.51
CA VAL A 235 7.29 3.74 -28.47
C VAL A 235 5.83 3.51 -28.83
N LEU A 236 5.53 3.63 -30.11
CA LEU A 236 4.21 3.35 -30.66
C LEU A 236 4.04 1.84 -30.88
N LYS A 237 2.97 1.27 -30.33
CA LYS A 237 2.63 -0.15 -30.46
C LYS A 237 1.15 -0.34 -30.78
N ARG A 238 0.86 -1.42 -31.51
CA ARG A 238 -0.52 -1.92 -31.57
C ARG A 238 -0.86 -2.57 -30.24
N LYS A 239 -2.06 -2.31 -29.73
CA LYS A 239 -2.56 -2.92 -28.48
C LYS A 239 -2.38 -4.44 -28.51
N GLY A 240 -1.66 -4.98 -27.53
CA GLY A 240 -1.38 -6.42 -27.40
C GLY A 240 -0.25 -6.98 -28.30
N SER A 241 0.40 -6.14 -29.12
CA SER A 241 1.60 -6.52 -29.87
C SER A 241 2.87 -6.18 -29.10
N SER A 242 3.89 -7.05 -29.18
CA SER A 242 5.24 -6.75 -28.67
C SER A 242 6.06 -5.91 -29.65
N GLU A 243 5.64 -5.82 -30.91
CA GLU A 243 6.35 -5.12 -31.99
C GLU A 243 6.20 -3.60 -31.88
N SER A 244 7.33 -2.91 -31.97
CA SER A 244 7.41 -1.44 -32.00
C SER A 244 7.24 -0.97 -33.44
N LEU A 245 6.23 -0.14 -33.70
CA LEU A 245 5.90 0.36 -35.04
C LEU A 245 6.62 1.67 -35.37
N ALA A 246 6.74 2.55 -34.37
CA ALA A 246 7.53 3.78 -34.45
C ALA A 246 8.13 4.08 -33.07
N THR A 247 9.23 4.82 -33.04
CA THR A 247 9.86 5.32 -31.81
C THR A 247 10.11 6.80 -31.99
N TYR A 248 9.64 7.59 -31.03
CA TYR A 248 9.88 9.02 -30.91
C TYR A 248 10.94 9.19 -29.82
N GLU A 249 12.03 9.87 -30.14
CA GLU A 249 13.12 10.09 -29.19
C GLU A 249 12.74 11.14 -28.13
N LYS A 250 13.52 11.22 -27.06
CA LYS A 250 13.25 12.14 -25.94
C LYS A 250 13.22 13.59 -26.43
N GLY A 251 12.13 14.31 -26.11
CA GLY A 251 11.88 15.67 -26.55
C GLY A 251 11.20 15.79 -27.92
N GLU A 252 11.02 14.70 -28.64
CA GLU A 252 10.24 14.67 -29.88
C GLU A 252 8.75 14.53 -29.58
N LYS A 253 7.92 15.26 -30.32
CA LYS A 253 6.48 15.19 -30.18
C LYS A 253 5.96 13.98 -30.95
N VAL A 254 4.91 13.34 -30.41
CA VAL A 254 4.25 12.25 -31.11
C VAL A 254 3.38 12.85 -32.21
N GLU A 255 3.78 12.64 -33.46
CA GLU A 255 3.03 13.06 -34.64
C GLU A 255 2.53 11.84 -35.42
N ILE A 256 1.21 11.72 -35.59
CA ILE A 256 0.60 10.59 -36.30
C ILE A 256 -0.54 11.10 -37.19
N PRO A 257 -0.48 10.87 -38.51
CA PRO A 257 -1.59 11.13 -39.42
C PRO A 257 -2.85 10.32 -39.06
N LEU A 258 -4.04 10.90 -39.27
CA LEU A 258 -5.29 10.27 -38.87
C LEU A 258 -5.57 8.97 -39.63
N HIS A 259 -5.27 8.89 -40.93
CA HIS A 259 -5.37 7.63 -41.68
C HIS A 259 -4.49 6.52 -41.06
N HIS A 260 -3.30 6.86 -40.57
CA HIS A 260 -2.40 5.91 -39.92
C HIS A 260 -2.96 5.50 -38.55
N LEU A 261 -3.54 6.43 -37.76
CA LEU A 261 -4.26 6.08 -36.53
C LEU A 261 -5.41 5.09 -36.79
N LEU A 262 -6.17 5.30 -37.87
CA LEU A 262 -7.28 4.43 -38.28
C LEU A 262 -6.77 3.06 -38.73
N GLU A 263 -5.67 3.00 -39.48
CA GLU A 263 -5.00 1.75 -39.87
C GLU A 263 -4.49 0.96 -38.66
N LEU A 264 -3.87 1.64 -37.68
CA LEU A 264 -3.39 1.03 -36.45
C LEU A 264 -4.53 0.46 -35.61
N ALA A 265 -5.67 1.16 -35.59
CA ALA A 265 -6.91 0.72 -34.97
C ALA A 265 -7.63 -0.40 -35.77
N GLY A 266 -7.22 -0.68 -37.02
CA GLY A 266 -7.85 -1.69 -37.87
C GLY A 266 -9.25 -1.30 -38.35
N VAL A 267 -9.53 0.01 -38.48
CA VAL A 267 -10.83 0.54 -38.86
C VAL A 267 -10.70 1.42 -40.11
N SER A 268 -11.60 1.22 -41.07
CA SER A 268 -11.79 2.15 -42.19
C SER A 268 -13.10 2.92 -41.98
N LEU A 269 -13.11 4.22 -42.27
CA LEU A 269 -14.33 5.04 -42.23
C LEU A 269 -15.39 4.55 -43.22
N ASP A 270 -14.96 3.98 -44.34
CA ASP A 270 -15.84 3.45 -45.38
C ASP A 270 -16.26 1.99 -45.12
N SER A 271 -15.86 1.42 -43.97
CA SER A 271 -16.39 0.12 -43.55
C SER A 271 -17.73 0.27 -42.84
N ARG A 272 -18.57 -0.76 -42.93
CA ARG A 272 -19.84 -0.83 -42.20
C ARG A 272 -19.63 -1.14 -40.72
N GLN A 273 -20.58 -0.69 -39.91
CA GLN A 273 -20.73 -1.16 -38.55
C GLN A 273 -21.13 -2.64 -38.54
N THR A 274 -20.74 -3.36 -37.49
CA THR A 274 -20.98 -4.80 -37.35
C THR A 274 -21.92 -5.16 -36.21
N ASP A 275 -22.13 -4.23 -35.25
CA ASP A 275 -23.02 -4.45 -34.12
C ASP A 275 -24.48 -4.21 -34.52
N LYS A 276 -25.37 -5.06 -34.03
CA LYS A 276 -26.84 -4.97 -34.20
C LYS A 276 -27.42 -3.67 -33.68
N ALA A 277 -26.74 -2.99 -32.75
CA ALA A 277 -27.10 -1.66 -32.30
C ALA A 277 -27.11 -0.60 -33.43
N PHE A 278 -26.43 -0.86 -34.55
CA PHE A 278 -26.37 0.03 -35.74
C PHE A 278 -27.17 -0.51 -36.93
N ALA A 279 -28.11 -1.43 -36.68
CA ALA A 279 -29.01 -1.92 -37.71
C ALA A 279 -30.07 -0.85 -38.03
N GLY A 280 -30.29 -0.61 -39.31
CA GLY A 280 -31.30 0.31 -39.83
C GLY A 280 -31.71 -0.10 -41.24
N TYR A 281 -32.25 0.85 -41.99
CA TYR A 281 -32.78 0.61 -43.34
C TYR A 281 -32.11 1.51 -44.37
N ASN A 282 -31.88 1.01 -45.59
CA ASN A 282 -31.47 1.84 -46.71
C ASN A 282 -32.70 2.58 -47.32
N GLN A 283 -32.48 3.37 -48.37
CA GLN A 283 -33.56 4.10 -49.05
C GLN A 283 -34.66 3.19 -49.62
N ASN A 284 -34.33 1.94 -49.96
CA ASN A 284 -35.26 0.93 -50.48
C ASN A 284 -36.02 0.18 -49.36
N GLY A 285 -35.72 0.47 -48.09
CA GLY A 285 -36.31 -0.22 -46.93
C GLY A 285 -35.67 -1.58 -46.63
N GLU A 286 -34.48 -1.87 -47.16
CA GLU A 286 -33.74 -3.11 -46.90
C GLU A 286 -32.85 -2.96 -45.66
N ASP A 287 -32.73 -4.04 -44.87
CA ASP A 287 -31.87 -4.09 -43.69
C ASP A 287 -30.41 -3.78 -44.05
N THR A 288 -29.83 -2.83 -43.32
CA THR A 288 -28.49 -2.31 -43.58
C THR A 288 -27.80 -1.90 -42.27
N PHE A 289 -26.48 -1.81 -42.29
CA PHE A 289 -25.70 -1.24 -41.19
C PHE A 289 -25.08 0.08 -41.63
N ALA A 290 -25.11 1.07 -40.74
CA ALA A 290 -24.49 2.37 -40.99
C ALA A 290 -22.98 2.25 -41.28
N HIS A 291 -22.45 3.15 -42.10
CA HIS A 291 -21.00 3.28 -42.30
C HIS A 291 -20.35 4.00 -41.12
N VAL A 292 -19.10 3.65 -40.80
CA VAL A 292 -18.32 4.31 -39.74
C VAL A 292 -18.16 5.80 -40.01
N ARG A 293 -18.06 6.22 -41.28
CA ARG A 293 -18.01 7.63 -41.70
C ARG A 293 -19.23 8.42 -41.23
N LEU A 294 -20.41 7.79 -41.19
CA LEU A 294 -21.66 8.38 -40.72
C LEU A 294 -21.71 8.41 -39.20
N THR A 295 -21.49 7.28 -38.55
CA THR A 295 -21.66 7.15 -37.09
C THR A 295 -20.52 7.77 -36.30
N GLY A 296 -19.33 7.84 -36.88
CA GLY A 296 -18.10 8.12 -36.16
C GLY A 296 -17.48 6.89 -35.48
N LEU A 297 -16.44 7.14 -34.68
CA LEU A 297 -15.80 6.17 -33.79
C LEU A 297 -15.02 6.86 -32.66
N THR A 298 -14.67 6.13 -31.61
CA THR A 298 -13.76 6.61 -30.56
C THR A 298 -12.39 5.96 -30.72
N LEU A 299 -11.34 6.76 -30.90
CA LEU A 299 -9.95 6.35 -30.81
C LEU A 299 -9.45 6.58 -29.40
N LYS A 300 -9.06 5.52 -28.69
CA LYS A 300 -8.43 5.58 -27.38
C LYS A 300 -6.93 5.45 -27.54
N LEU A 301 -6.21 6.48 -27.10
CA LEU A 301 -4.75 6.56 -27.09
C LEU A 301 -4.30 6.38 -25.64
N ASN A 302 -3.73 5.22 -25.34
CA ASN A 302 -3.29 4.85 -24.00
C ASN A 302 -1.78 5.09 -23.90
N PHE A 303 -1.40 6.09 -23.12
CA PHE A 303 -0.02 6.35 -22.73
C PHE A 303 0.29 5.52 -21.48
N ILE A 304 1.23 4.59 -21.60
CA ILE A 304 1.70 3.73 -20.52
C ILE A 304 3.15 4.15 -20.20
N TYR A 305 3.35 4.81 -19.05
CA TYR A 305 4.69 5.18 -18.61
C TYR A 305 5.33 4.05 -17.79
N GLN A 306 6.55 3.68 -18.16
CA GLN A 306 7.29 2.64 -17.47
C GLN A 306 8.79 2.90 -17.60
N ASN A 307 9.53 2.72 -16.51
CA ASN A 307 11.00 2.72 -16.53
C ASN A 307 11.58 1.32 -16.35
N TRP A 308 10.73 0.31 -16.11
CA TRP A 308 11.15 -1.04 -15.87
C TRP A 308 10.54 -2.03 -16.87
N LYS A 309 11.31 -2.42 -17.89
CA LYS A 309 10.95 -3.56 -18.75
C LYS A 309 11.33 -4.87 -18.05
N LYS A 310 10.52 -5.92 -18.20
CA LYS A 310 10.84 -7.29 -17.76
C LYS A 310 12.21 -7.72 -18.32
N GLY A 311 13.29 -7.50 -17.58
CA GLY A 311 14.62 -7.72 -18.15
C GLY A 311 15.77 -7.13 -17.34
N LEU A 312 16.15 -5.88 -17.58
CA LEU A 312 17.41 -5.34 -17.08
C LEU A 312 17.35 -3.80 -17.02
N GLU A 313 17.92 -3.29 -15.91
CA GLU A 313 18.33 -1.91 -15.63
C GLU A 313 17.23 -0.86 -15.41
N GLU A 314 17.46 -0.04 -14.38
CA GLU A 314 16.75 1.21 -14.10
C GLU A 314 17.10 2.16 -15.26
N GLY A 315 16.16 2.35 -16.18
CA GLY A 315 16.30 3.26 -17.32
C GLY A 315 15.50 4.53 -17.13
N ASP A 316 15.69 5.50 -18.01
CA ASP A 316 14.78 6.64 -18.14
C ASP A 316 13.34 6.13 -18.34
N VAL A 317 12.37 6.83 -17.75
CA VAL A 317 10.94 6.56 -18.00
C VAL A 317 10.65 6.64 -19.50
N GLU A 318 10.17 5.55 -20.07
CA GLU A 318 9.73 5.46 -21.46
C GLU A 318 8.19 5.45 -21.51
N GLY A 319 7.63 6.16 -22.49
CA GLY A 319 6.21 6.07 -22.83
C GLY A 319 5.96 4.93 -23.81
N VAL A 320 4.88 4.17 -23.61
CA VAL A 320 4.34 3.26 -24.63
C VAL A 320 2.97 3.77 -25.02
N LEU A 321 2.80 4.09 -26.30
CA LEU A 321 1.52 4.52 -26.84
C LEU A 321 0.82 3.33 -27.50
N GLU A 322 -0.31 2.93 -26.95
CA GLU A 322 -1.22 1.95 -27.55
C GLU A 322 -2.47 2.62 -28.10
N ILE A 323 -2.88 2.20 -29.30
CA ILE A 323 -4.08 2.73 -29.97
C ILE A 323 -5.16 1.65 -30.02
N GLU A 324 -6.38 2.02 -29.68
CA GLU A 324 -7.57 1.19 -29.79
C GLU A 324 -8.71 1.96 -30.46
N GLY A 325 -9.32 1.36 -31.49
CA GLY A 325 -10.54 1.87 -32.10
C GLY A 325 -11.79 1.20 -31.54
N VAL A 326 -12.67 1.98 -30.94
CA VAL A 326 -14.00 1.55 -30.50
C VAL A 326 -15.03 2.07 -31.48
N ARG A 327 -15.78 1.17 -32.10
CA ARG A 327 -16.88 1.50 -33.00
C ARG A 327 -18.12 1.84 -32.19
N ASN A 328 -18.53 3.10 -32.22
CA ASN A 328 -19.69 3.63 -31.52
C ASN A 328 -20.27 4.83 -32.26
N TRP A 329 -21.50 5.22 -31.91
CA TRP A 329 -22.07 6.47 -32.40
C TRP A 329 -21.45 7.64 -31.64
N VAL A 330 -20.75 8.53 -32.34
CA VAL A 330 -20.03 9.66 -31.72
C VAL A 330 -20.47 10.97 -32.38
N SER A 331 -21.04 11.85 -31.55
CA SER A 331 -21.51 13.17 -31.97
C SER A 331 -20.98 14.27 -31.07
N ALA A 332 -20.69 15.45 -31.63
CA ALA A 332 -20.40 16.66 -30.85
C ALA A 332 -21.66 17.43 -30.42
N GLY A 333 -22.85 16.91 -30.74
CA GLY A 333 -24.13 17.52 -30.40
C GLY A 333 -24.54 18.68 -31.32
N ASN A 334 -25.56 19.42 -30.89
CA ASN A 334 -26.08 20.60 -31.58
C ASN A 334 -25.19 21.83 -31.34
N ASP A 335 -24.91 22.60 -32.40
CA ASP A 335 -24.29 23.92 -32.36
C ASP A 335 -25.23 24.97 -33.00
N PRO A 336 -26.32 25.36 -32.30
CA PRO A 336 -27.30 26.30 -32.84
C PRO A 336 -26.71 27.71 -32.86
N LYS A 337 -26.64 28.29 -34.06
CA LYS A 337 -26.31 29.69 -34.30
C LYS A 337 -27.58 30.41 -34.72
N TYR A 338 -27.95 31.41 -33.93
CA TYR A 338 -29.04 32.30 -34.27
C TYR A 338 -28.47 33.47 -35.06
N ASP A 339 -28.99 33.67 -36.26
CA ASP A 339 -28.65 34.86 -37.03
C ASP A 339 -29.30 36.06 -36.33
N SER A 340 -28.49 37.03 -35.92
CA SER A 340 -28.97 38.16 -35.13
C SER A 340 -29.82 39.04 -36.04
N LEU A 341 -31.14 38.97 -35.87
CA LEU A 341 -32.15 39.95 -36.29
C LEU A 341 -31.77 40.71 -37.57
N VAL A 342 -32.31 40.27 -38.71
CA VAL A 342 -32.42 41.13 -39.89
C VAL A 342 -33.11 42.43 -39.42
N SER A 343 -32.33 43.50 -39.33
CA SER A 343 -32.77 44.82 -38.87
C SER A 343 -34.05 45.21 -39.61
N GLY A 344 -35.17 45.32 -38.88
CA GLY A 344 -36.46 45.77 -39.42
C GLY A 344 -37.60 44.74 -39.46
N LEU A 345 -37.40 43.51 -38.96
CA LEU A 345 -38.42 42.46 -39.01
C LEU A 345 -38.74 41.88 -37.62
N GLU A 346 -39.63 42.55 -36.87
CA GLU A 346 -40.16 42.02 -35.61
C GLU A 346 -40.89 40.68 -35.86
N GLY A 347 -40.49 39.63 -35.13
CA GLY A 347 -41.21 38.36 -35.11
C GLY A 347 -40.72 37.27 -36.07
N ARG A 348 -39.48 37.37 -36.56
CA ARG A 348 -38.82 36.32 -37.36
C ARG A 348 -37.56 35.84 -36.65
N GLN A 349 -37.27 34.55 -36.74
CA GLN A 349 -36.08 33.94 -36.17
C GLN A 349 -35.45 33.01 -37.20
N LEU A 350 -34.17 33.21 -37.46
CA LEU A 350 -33.38 32.36 -38.34
C LEU A 350 -32.33 31.63 -37.49
N MET A 351 -32.27 30.32 -37.64
CA MET A 351 -31.34 29.47 -36.92
C MET A 351 -30.66 28.54 -37.91
N VAL A 352 -29.33 28.47 -37.84
CA VAL A 352 -28.55 27.38 -38.42
C VAL A 352 -28.07 26.51 -37.28
N ASN A 353 -28.34 25.22 -37.35
CA ASN A 353 -27.80 24.25 -36.41
C ASN A 353 -26.90 23.27 -37.16
N HIS A 354 -25.67 23.13 -36.68
CA HIS A 354 -24.75 22.11 -37.15
C HIS A 354 -24.73 20.97 -36.14
N PHE A 355 -25.14 19.78 -36.57
CA PHE A 355 -24.96 18.57 -35.81
C PHE A 355 -23.81 17.76 -36.40
N ALA A 356 -22.74 17.56 -35.64
CA ALA A 356 -21.53 16.94 -36.16
C ALA A 356 -21.35 15.51 -35.65
N TYR A 357 -21.10 14.58 -36.56
CA TYR A 357 -20.61 13.23 -36.29
C TYR A 357 -19.13 13.12 -36.65
N GLY A 358 -18.42 12.21 -35.99
CA GLY A 358 -16.96 12.21 -36.15
C GLY A 358 -16.18 11.23 -35.29
N ILE A 359 -14.87 11.43 -35.32
CA ILE A 359 -13.89 10.66 -34.56
C ILE A 359 -13.61 11.40 -33.25
N SER A 360 -13.90 10.76 -32.11
CA SER A 360 -13.48 11.25 -30.80
C SER A 360 -12.14 10.61 -30.44
N ILE A 361 -11.11 11.43 -30.23
CA ILE A 361 -9.78 11.02 -29.82
C ILE A 361 -9.68 11.26 -28.31
N GLN A 362 -9.64 10.18 -27.56
CA GLN A 362 -9.56 10.15 -26.10
C GLN A 362 -8.17 9.70 -25.66
N PHE A 363 -7.65 10.37 -24.62
CA PHE A 363 -6.34 10.09 -24.08
C PHE A 363 -6.50 9.44 -22.71
N GLN A 364 -5.84 8.30 -22.51
CA GLN A 364 -5.78 7.62 -21.21
C GLN A 364 -4.33 7.51 -20.79
N ILE A 365 -4.09 7.70 -19.50
CA ILE A 365 -2.76 7.64 -18.92
C ILE A 365 -2.76 6.54 -17.89
N SER A 366 -1.73 5.71 -17.94
CA SER A 366 -1.53 4.57 -17.06
C SER A 366 -0.03 4.27 -16.99
N GLY A 367 0.35 3.27 -16.21
CA GLY A 367 1.73 2.84 -16.10
C GLY A 367 2.12 2.61 -14.66
N THR A 368 3.39 2.27 -14.49
CA THR A 368 3.99 2.01 -13.19
C THR A 368 5.44 2.44 -13.26
N ILE A 369 5.80 3.42 -12.44
CA ILE A 369 7.17 3.89 -12.31
C ILE A 369 7.75 3.28 -11.05
N TYR A 370 8.91 2.65 -11.19
CA TYR A 370 9.65 2.07 -10.07
C TYR A 370 10.79 2.98 -9.68
N HIS A 371 10.90 3.33 -8.41
CA HIS A 371 12.04 4.11 -7.94
C HIS A 371 12.62 3.49 -6.68
N PHE A 372 13.92 3.66 -6.46
CA PHE A 372 14.57 3.16 -5.26
C PHE A 372 14.10 3.94 -4.03
N GLU A 373 13.46 3.24 -3.08
CA GLU A 373 13.02 3.83 -1.83
C GLU A 373 13.73 3.17 -0.64
N TYR A 374 14.45 3.98 0.14
CA TYR A 374 15.19 3.48 1.30
C TYR A 374 14.28 2.91 2.40
N HIS A 375 13.07 3.45 2.55
CA HIS A 375 12.09 2.94 3.52
C HIS A 375 11.56 1.56 3.13
N ALA A 376 11.27 1.31 1.85
CA ALA A 376 10.94 -0.01 1.33
C ALA A 376 12.04 -1.04 1.66
N LEU A 377 13.32 -0.70 1.44
CA LEU A 377 14.44 -1.58 1.79
C LEU A 377 14.52 -1.87 3.30
N ILE A 378 14.43 -0.85 4.16
CA ILE A 378 14.44 -1.05 5.62
C ILE A 378 13.30 -1.94 6.08
N ARG A 379 12.10 -1.74 5.53
CA ARG A 379 10.92 -2.54 5.87
C ARG A 379 11.17 -4.02 5.61
N VAL A 380 11.70 -4.36 4.43
CA VAL A 380 11.99 -5.76 4.06
C VAL A 380 13.09 -6.36 4.93
N LEU A 381 14.13 -5.58 5.25
CA LEU A 381 15.17 -6.01 6.18
C LEU A 381 14.61 -6.25 7.60
N THR A 382 13.69 -5.41 8.05
CA THR A 382 13.03 -5.54 9.36
C THR A 382 12.17 -6.80 9.41
N GLU A 383 11.39 -7.06 8.36
CA GLU A 383 10.63 -8.30 8.19
C GLU A 383 11.56 -9.52 8.18
N GLY A 384 12.73 -9.41 7.54
CA GLY A 384 13.76 -10.45 7.56
C GLY A 384 14.36 -10.73 8.95
N VAL A 385 14.64 -9.69 9.74
CA VAL A 385 15.10 -9.84 11.13
C VAL A 385 14.04 -10.52 11.99
N VAL A 386 12.76 -10.19 11.78
CA VAL A 386 11.65 -10.87 12.47
C VAL A 386 11.60 -12.35 12.09
N MET A 387 11.76 -12.69 10.80
CA MET A 387 11.80 -14.08 10.34
C MET A 387 12.96 -14.88 10.94
N LEU A 388 14.14 -14.27 11.11
CA LEU A 388 15.27 -14.91 11.80
C LEU A 388 14.97 -15.20 13.27
N ASN A 389 14.25 -14.30 13.97
CA ASN A 389 13.83 -14.54 15.35
C ASN A 389 12.82 -15.70 15.46
N ILE A 390 11.94 -15.86 14.47
CA ILE A 390 11.00 -16.99 14.42
C ILE A 390 11.74 -18.32 14.38
N ALA A 391 12.90 -18.42 13.73
CA ALA A 391 13.72 -19.63 13.76
C ALA A 391 14.12 -20.03 15.18
N GLY A 392 14.52 -19.07 16.02
CA GLY A 392 14.83 -19.30 17.44
C GLY A 392 13.62 -19.75 18.26
N VAL A 393 12.45 -19.13 18.03
CA VAL A 393 11.18 -19.51 18.69
C VAL A 393 10.76 -20.93 18.29
N LEU A 394 10.81 -21.26 17.00
CA LEU A 394 10.51 -22.61 16.50
C LEU A 394 11.47 -23.64 17.08
N THR A 395 12.77 -23.35 17.09
CA THR A 395 13.76 -24.26 17.67
C THR A 395 13.51 -24.49 19.16
N THR A 396 13.15 -23.44 19.90
CA THR A 396 12.78 -23.54 21.33
C THR A 396 11.49 -24.33 21.53
N PHE A 397 10.50 -24.13 20.65
CA PHE A 397 9.25 -24.88 20.66
C PHE A 397 9.50 -26.38 20.43
N LEU A 398 10.34 -26.71 19.44
CA LEU A 398 10.76 -28.08 19.15
C LEU A 398 11.51 -28.67 20.36
N ALA A 399 12.45 -27.94 20.95
CA ALA A 399 13.22 -28.38 22.13
C ALA A 399 12.36 -28.60 23.38
N THR A 400 11.20 -27.94 23.51
CA THR A 400 10.38 -27.97 24.74
C THR A 400 9.12 -28.80 24.65
N ASN A 401 8.57 -29.00 23.44
CA ASN A 401 7.27 -29.66 23.23
C ASN A 401 7.33 -30.93 22.38
N LEU A 402 8.39 -31.18 21.59
CA LEU A 402 8.47 -32.45 20.87
C LEU A 402 8.81 -33.60 21.83
N PRO A 403 8.12 -34.75 21.72
CA PRO A 403 8.36 -35.92 22.57
C PRO A 403 9.64 -36.69 22.20
N MET A 404 10.51 -36.13 21.37
CA MET A 404 11.75 -36.78 20.97
C MET A 404 12.79 -36.65 22.09
N ARG A 405 12.82 -37.67 22.97
CA ARG A 405 13.84 -37.97 24.01
C ARG A 405 13.57 -37.43 25.42
N ASN A 406 14.16 -38.13 26.39
CA ASN A 406 14.24 -37.73 27.80
C ASN A 406 14.93 -36.35 27.99
N GLU A 407 15.68 -35.91 26.99
CA GLU A 407 16.41 -34.63 26.93
C GLU A 407 15.46 -33.42 26.92
N THR A 408 14.23 -33.53 26.38
CA THR A 408 13.20 -32.46 26.42
C THR A 408 12.89 -32.01 27.84
N LYS A 409 12.90 -32.94 28.82
CA LYS A 409 12.71 -32.60 30.24
C LYS A 409 13.89 -31.78 30.78
N MET A 410 15.10 -32.08 30.34
CA MET A 410 16.32 -31.36 30.72
C MET A 410 16.33 -29.96 30.11
N TYR A 411 16.00 -29.82 28.82
CA TYR A 411 15.88 -28.52 28.16
C TYR A 411 14.81 -27.65 28.82
N LYS A 412 13.64 -28.22 29.13
CA LYS A 412 12.56 -27.49 29.82
C LYS A 412 12.96 -27.00 31.21
N GLN A 413 13.74 -27.79 31.95
CA GLN A 413 14.27 -27.38 33.26
C GLN A 413 15.36 -26.31 33.15
N ALA A 414 16.23 -26.42 32.13
CA ALA A 414 17.28 -25.45 31.89
C ALA A 414 16.72 -24.09 31.42
N ILE A 415 15.73 -24.10 30.52
CA ILE A 415 15.11 -22.89 29.96
C ILE A 415 14.11 -22.26 30.94
N LYS A 416 13.31 -23.05 31.67
CA LYS A 416 12.27 -22.55 32.59
C LYS A 416 12.69 -22.75 34.04
N LEU A 417 13.36 -21.75 34.60
CA LEU A 417 13.66 -21.72 36.03
C LEU A 417 12.36 -21.47 36.82
N LYS A 418 11.98 -22.40 37.71
CA LYS A 418 10.86 -22.19 38.63
C LYS A 418 11.35 -21.37 39.83
N PHE A 419 11.05 -20.07 39.84
CA PHE A 419 11.28 -19.22 40.99
C PHE A 419 10.07 -19.26 41.94
N LEU A 420 10.28 -19.70 43.18
CA LEU A 420 9.27 -19.69 44.24
C LEU A 420 9.69 -18.66 45.30
N PRO A 421 9.19 -17.41 45.23
CA PRO A 421 9.66 -16.30 46.06
C PRO A 421 9.68 -16.64 47.56
N ARG A 422 8.62 -17.27 48.06
CA ARG A 422 8.46 -17.67 49.47
C ARG A 422 9.55 -18.65 49.92
N ARG A 423 9.91 -19.61 49.06
CA ARG A 423 10.94 -20.61 49.39
C ARG A 423 12.34 -20.01 49.35
N THR A 424 12.58 -19.06 48.44
CA THR A 424 13.84 -18.32 48.38
C THR A 424 14.02 -17.45 49.62
N MET A 425 12.99 -16.70 50.03
CA MET A 425 13.02 -15.91 51.27
C MET A 425 13.24 -16.77 52.52
N ALA A 426 12.60 -17.94 52.60
CA ALA A 426 12.82 -18.87 53.71
C ALA A 426 14.25 -19.45 53.73
N ARG A 427 14.82 -19.79 52.57
CA ARG A 427 16.23 -20.21 52.46
C ARG A 427 17.18 -19.10 52.88
N PHE A 428 16.94 -17.89 52.41
CA PHE A 428 17.72 -16.71 52.82
C PHE A 428 17.64 -16.51 54.33
N ALA A 429 16.45 -16.56 54.93
CA ALA A 429 16.29 -16.41 56.38
C ALA A 429 17.07 -17.47 57.18
N LEU A 430 17.05 -18.73 56.75
CA LEU A 430 17.82 -19.81 57.39
C LEU A 430 19.33 -19.61 57.23
N ASN A 431 19.80 -19.24 56.04
CA ASN A 431 21.21 -18.96 55.80
C ASN A 431 21.67 -17.74 56.60
N ALA A 432 20.88 -16.67 56.64
CA ALA A 432 21.16 -15.48 57.45
C ALA A 432 21.26 -15.83 58.95
N ILE A 433 20.36 -16.67 59.49
CA ILE A 433 20.47 -17.13 60.88
C ILE A 433 21.79 -17.87 61.12
N HIS A 434 22.19 -18.77 60.23
CA HIS A 434 23.45 -19.50 60.34
C HIS A 434 24.66 -18.55 60.27
N HIS A 435 24.67 -17.63 59.30
CA HIS A 435 25.76 -16.66 59.14
C HIS A 435 25.84 -15.65 60.29
N LEU A 436 24.71 -15.27 60.90
CA LEU A 436 24.68 -14.44 62.11
C LEU A 436 25.23 -15.17 63.34
N ASP A 437 24.98 -16.48 63.45
CA ASP A 437 25.55 -17.28 64.54
C ASP A 437 27.08 -17.37 64.40
N VAL A 438 27.57 -17.63 63.18
CA VAL A 438 29.01 -17.60 62.87
C VAL A 438 29.58 -16.21 63.13
N PHE A 439 28.91 -15.14 62.71
CA PHE A 439 29.33 -13.76 62.98
C PHE A 439 29.54 -13.51 64.48
N ARG A 440 28.60 -13.96 65.32
CA ARG A 440 28.69 -13.83 66.78
C ARG A 440 29.80 -14.66 67.42
N GLN A 441 30.14 -15.81 66.83
CA GLN A 441 31.25 -16.63 67.31
C GLN A 441 32.61 -16.00 67.00
N GLN A 442 32.70 -15.26 65.88
CA GLN A 442 33.93 -14.62 65.41
C GLN A 442 34.12 -13.20 65.93
N ASP A 443 33.03 -12.53 66.35
CA ASP A 443 33.05 -11.27 67.10
C ASP A 443 33.53 -11.52 68.55
N HIS A 444 34.85 -11.71 68.70
CA HIS A 444 35.47 -12.04 69.98
C HIS A 444 35.39 -10.89 70.99
N ASP A 445 35.35 -9.65 70.51
CA ASP A 445 35.29 -8.45 71.35
C ASP A 445 33.87 -7.97 71.66
N LYS A 446 32.84 -8.61 71.08
CA LYS A 446 31.41 -8.28 71.20
C LYS A 446 31.12 -6.84 70.78
N SER A 447 31.90 -6.31 69.86
CA SER A 447 31.73 -4.95 69.37
C SER A 447 30.52 -4.79 68.44
N ASN A 448 29.89 -5.91 68.02
CA ASN A 448 28.87 -6.01 66.98
C ASN A 448 29.39 -5.69 65.56
N PHE A 449 30.70 -5.66 65.35
CA PHE A 449 31.34 -5.52 64.04
C PHE A 449 32.54 -6.45 63.98
N ILE A 450 32.82 -7.05 62.82
CA ILE A 450 34.08 -7.78 62.64
C ILE A 450 35.13 -6.83 62.08
N SER A 451 36.24 -6.71 62.79
CA SER A 451 37.38 -5.87 62.40
C SER A 451 38.27 -6.54 61.36
N ARG A 452 39.05 -5.73 60.62
CA ARG A 452 40.03 -6.23 59.64
C ARG A 452 41.00 -7.26 60.22
N LEU A 453 41.41 -7.07 61.49
CA LEU A 453 42.33 -7.96 62.17
C LEU A 453 41.69 -9.31 62.49
N GLU A 454 40.40 -9.33 62.82
CA GLU A 454 39.65 -10.55 63.08
C GLU A 454 39.39 -11.33 61.79
N ILE A 455 39.05 -10.65 60.69
CA ILE A 455 38.93 -11.29 59.36
C ILE A 455 40.28 -11.86 58.93
N HIS A 456 41.36 -11.10 59.10
CA HIS A 456 42.70 -11.57 58.76
C HIS A 456 43.09 -12.81 59.57
N LYS A 457 42.80 -12.80 60.87
CA LYS A 457 43.04 -13.94 61.75
C LYS A 457 42.18 -15.15 61.36
N LEU A 458 40.91 -14.93 61.01
CA LEU A 458 40.00 -15.98 60.57
C LEU A 458 40.47 -16.65 59.27
N ILE A 459 40.95 -15.86 58.31
CA ILE A 459 41.50 -16.41 57.06
C ILE A 459 42.81 -17.16 57.35
N LYS A 460 43.65 -16.63 58.24
CA LYS A 460 44.91 -17.27 58.64
C LYS A 460 44.72 -18.57 59.42
N ASP A 461 43.70 -18.65 60.26
CA ASP A 461 43.36 -19.84 61.05
C ASP A 461 42.54 -20.87 60.22
N SER A 462 42.12 -20.50 59.01
CA SER A 462 41.45 -21.38 58.06
C SER A 462 42.44 -22.09 57.13
N MET A 463 41.94 -22.98 56.24
CA MET A 463 42.76 -23.66 55.24
C MET A 463 43.55 -22.70 54.32
N PHE A 464 43.14 -21.43 54.22
CA PHE A 464 43.85 -20.42 53.43
C PHE A 464 45.20 -20.00 54.04
N GLY A 465 45.40 -20.15 55.35
CA GLY A 465 46.66 -19.82 56.02
C GLY A 465 47.83 -20.74 55.66
N GLU A 466 47.54 -21.97 55.21
CA GLU A 466 48.55 -22.91 54.71
C GLU A 466 48.82 -22.74 53.21
N LEU A 467 47.91 -22.07 52.48
CA LEU A 467 47.91 -21.98 51.02
C LEU A 467 48.42 -20.64 50.46
N LEU A 468 48.31 -19.55 51.23
CA LEU A 468 48.61 -18.19 50.78
C LEU A 468 49.71 -17.54 51.62
N GLU A 469 50.54 -16.71 50.99
CA GLU A 469 51.54 -15.92 51.70
C GLU A 469 50.89 -14.80 52.53
N ASP A 470 51.57 -14.33 53.60
CA ASP A 470 51.02 -13.35 54.54
C ASP A 470 50.59 -12.02 53.87
N ASN A 471 51.24 -11.65 52.76
CA ASN A 471 50.83 -10.49 51.95
C ASN A 471 49.57 -10.75 51.13
N GLU A 472 49.39 -11.96 50.59
CA GLU A 472 48.18 -12.36 49.85
C GLU A 472 46.99 -12.49 50.79
N LEU A 473 47.20 -12.99 52.02
CA LEU A 473 46.20 -13.02 53.08
C LEU A 473 45.70 -11.62 53.44
N LYS A 474 46.59 -10.61 53.49
CA LYS A 474 46.21 -9.21 53.73
C LYS A 474 45.39 -8.64 52.57
N VAL A 475 45.76 -8.95 51.32
CA VAL A 475 45.00 -8.51 50.14
C VAL A 475 43.60 -9.13 50.13
N LEU A 476 43.48 -10.43 50.43
CA LEU A 476 42.19 -11.11 50.51
C LEU A 476 41.32 -10.57 51.64
N THR A 477 41.92 -10.29 52.81
CA THR A 477 41.23 -9.63 53.93
C THR A 477 40.65 -8.30 53.48
N GLU A 478 41.46 -7.47 52.83
CA GLU A 478 41.04 -6.13 52.43
C GLU A 478 40.02 -6.17 51.28
N PHE A 479 40.12 -7.14 50.38
CA PHE A 479 39.12 -7.39 49.35
C PHE A 479 37.76 -7.74 49.96
N ILE A 480 37.72 -8.69 50.90
CA ILE A 480 36.48 -9.08 51.58
C ILE A 480 35.87 -7.89 52.32
N VAL A 481 36.69 -7.11 53.04
CA VAL A 481 36.21 -5.90 53.75
C VAL A 481 35.66 -4.87 52.77
N MET A 482 36.34 -4.61 51.65
CA MET A 482 35.88 -3.64 50.65
C MET A 482 34.57 -4.06 49.95
N GLU A 483 34.39 -5.35 49.67
CA GLU A 483 33.17 -5.84 49.03
C GLU A 483 32.00 -6.02 50.02
N SER A 484 32.31 -6.19 51.31
CA SER A 484 31.28 -6.32 52.36
C SER A 484 30.77 -4.98 52.86
N ASP A 485 31.64 -3.99 53.02
CA ASP A 485 31.33 -2.68 53.59
C ASP A 485 30.46 -1.85 52.61
N THR A 486 29.21 -1.61 52.99
CA THR A 486 28.24 -0.85 52.18
C THR A 486 28.44 0.66 52.28
N HIS A 487 29.33 1.12 53.16
CA HIS A 487 29.71 2.51 53.39
C HIS A 487 31.03 2.90 52.70
N VAL A 488 31.64 2.03 51.91
CA VAL A 488 32.84 2.34 51.11
C VAL A 488 32.55 3.47 50.13
N ASP A 489 33.35 4.55 50.20
CA ASP A 489 33.42 5.53 49.12
C ASP A 489 34.06 4.87 47.89
N LYS A 490 33.24 4.36 46.98
CA LYS A 490 33.67 3.57 45.80
C LYS A 490 34.69 4.32 44.91
N VAL A 491 34.76 5.65 44.98
CA VAL A 491 35.72 6.47 44.23
C VAL A 491 37.11 6.48 44.89
N ARG A 492 37.16 6.47 46.22
CA ARG A 492 38.40 6.53 46.99
C ARG A 492 38.85 5.16 47.52
N ARG A 493 37.99 4.15 47.47
CA ARG A 493 38.17 2.81 48.07
C ARG A 493 38.57 2.87 49.54
N ILE A 494 37.99 3.82 50.28
CA ILE A 494 38.20 3.96 51.73
C ILE A 494 36.86 3.67 52.40
N GLY A 495 36.75 2.47 52.97
CA GLY A 495 35.68 2.08 53.89
C GLY A 495 36.06 2.37 55.33
N ASP A 496 35.08 2.27 56.25
CA ASP A 496 35.35 2.42 57.68
C ASP A 496 36.11 1.19 58.26
N GLY A 497 36.24 0.14 57.44
CA GLY A 497 37.03 -1.04 57.74
C GLY A 497 36.35 -1.99 58.72
N ARG A 498 35.04 -1.85 58.91
CA ARG A 498 34.23 -2.65 59.82
C ARG A 498 33.11 -3.31 59.04
N VAL A 499 32.88 -4.59 59.29
CA VAL A 499 31.77 -5.31 58.65
C VAL A 499 30.66 -5.51 59.69
N THR A 500 29.50 -4.94 59.44
CA THR A 500 28.30 -5.15 60.27
C THR A 500 27.71 -6.54 60.04
N ALA A 501 26.89 -6.99 60.99
CA ALA A 501 26.13 -8.25 60.87
C ALA A 501 25.21 -8.28 59.62
N GLN A 502 24.69 -7.12 59.21
CA GLN A 502 23.85 -7.00 58.02
C GLN A 502 24.68 -7.13 56.73
N GLU A 503 25.81 -6.43 56.65
CA GLU A 503 26.76 -6.51 55.53
C GLU A 503 27.34 -7.91 55.37
N TRP A 504 27.68 -8.55 56.48
CA TRP A 504 28.13 -9.94 56.52
C TRP A 504 27.10 -10.92 55.95
N CYS A 505 25.82 -10.74 56.27
CA CYS A 505 24.77 -11.60 55.71
C CYS A 505 24.51 -11.33 54.23
N ASN A 506 24.60 -10.06 53.81
CA ASN A 506 24.33 -9.65 52.45
C ASN A 506 25.42 -10.13 51.48
N ILE A 507 26.70 -10.10 51.85
CA ILE A 507 27.79 -10.61 50.98
C ILE A 507 27.76 -12.14 50.84
N LEU A 508 27.26 -12.85 51.85
CA LEU A 508 27.18 -14.32 51.84
C LEU A 508 25.89 -14.85 51.20
N SER A 509 24.94 -13.97 50.88
CA SER A 509 23.69 -14.36 50.26
C SER A 509 23.76 -14.41 48.73
N GLU A 510 22.97 -15.31 48.12
CA GLU A 510 22.80 -15.33 46.66
C GLU A 510 22.18 -14.01 46.17
N GLU A 511 22.70 -13.48 45.06
CA GLU A 511 22.24 -12.23 44.46
C GLU A 511 20.71 -12.22 44.27
N GLY A 512 20.04 -11.20 44.82
CA GLY A 512 18.60 -10.97 44.64
C GLY A 512 17.73 -11.07 45.89
N THR A 513 18.29 -11.40 47.06
CA THR A 513 17.61 -11.29 48.36
C THR A 513 18.55 -10.72 49.40
N ASP A 514 18.10 -9.73 50.17
CA ASP A 514 18.86 -9.07 51.23
C ASP A 514 18.03 -9.05 52.52
N LEU A 515 18.70 -8.72 53.63
CA LEU A 515 18.05 -8.69 54.94
C LEU A 515 16.93 -7.63 54.99
N HIS A 516 17.04 -6.55 54.21
CA HIS A 516 16.05 -5.49 54.18
C HIS A 516 14.76 -5.93 53.50
N MET A 517 14.85 -6.60 52.35
CA MET A 517 13.75 -7.21 51.60
C MET A 517 13.05 -8.29 52.42
N LEU A 518 13.78 -9.10 53.19
CA LEU A 518 13.16 -10.06 54.10
C LEU A 518 12.34 -9.35 55.19
N LEU A 519 12.90 -8.31 55.81
CA LEU A 519 12.21 -7.54 56.85
C LEU A 519 11.00 -6.78 56.31
N GLU A 520 11.11 -6.23 55.11
CA GLU A 520 10.00 -5.57 54.42
C GLU A 520 8.91 -6.56 54.07
N TYR A 521 9.26 -7.72 53.50
CA TYR A 521 8.32 -8.80 53.22
C TYR A 521 7.57 -9.25 54.49
N LEU A 522 8.30 -9.48 55.59
CA LEU A 522 7.69 -9.91 56.85
C LEU A 522 6.82 -8.83 57.51
N LYS A 523 7.14 -7.54 57.33
CA LYS A 523 6.40 -6.45 57.98
C LYS A 523 5.23 -5.96 57.14
N LYS A 524 5.42 -5.79 55.84
CA LYS A 524 4.46 -5.14 54.94
C LYS A 524 3.74 -6.10 54.01
N ASP A 525 4.47 -7.05 53.40
CA ASP A 525 3.91 -7.82 52.27
C ASP A 525 3.30 -9.16 52.68
N LEU A 526 3.61 -9.66 53.87
CA LEU A 526 2.98 -10.85 54.43
C LEU A 526 1.59 -10.49 54.99
N ASP A 527 0.58 -11.23 54.53
CA ASP A 527 -0.82 -11.03 54.94
C ASP A 527 -1.01 -11.17 56.45
N GLU A 528 -1.85 -10.32 57.05
CA GLU A 528 -2.09 -10.32 58.50
C GLU A 528 -2.74 -11.62 58.99
N GLY A 529 -3.59 -12.25 58.17
CA GLY A 529 -4.15 -13.57 58.47
C GLY A 529 -3.08 -14.67 58.49
N GLU A 530 -2.18 -14.68 57.51
CA GLU A 530 -1.03 -15.60 57.47
C GLU A 530 -0.06 -15.34 58.64
N LYS A 531 0.23 -14.08 58.98
CA LYS A 531 1.06 -13.71 60.14
C LYS A 531 0.48 -14.27 61.44
N GLN A 532 -0.80 -14.05 61.69
CA GLN A 532 -1.47 -14.56 62.89
C GLN A 532 -1.48 -16.08 62.93
N LEU A 533 -1.64 -16.74 61.78
CA LEU A 533 -1.57 -18.19 61.68
C LEU A 533 -0.16 -18.72 62.03
N TYR A 534 0.91 -18.08 61.57
CA TYR A 534 2.28 -18.46 61.97
C TYR A 534 2.55 -18.21 63.45
N ILE A 535 2.10 -17.08 63.99
CA ILE A 535 2.22 -16.75 65.42
C ILE A 535 1.48 -17.76 66.29
N ASN A 536 0.23 -18.08 65.93
CA ASN A 536 -0.59 -19.06 66.65
C ASN A 536 0.03 -20.46 66.61
N ARG A 537 0.58 -20.88 65.46
CA ARG A 537 1.30 -22.16 65.35
C ARG A 537 2.56 -22.18 66.23
N PHE A 538 3.34 -21.10 66.24
CA PHE A 538 4.53 -21.00 67.09
C PHE A 538 4.18 -21.05 68.58
N ASN A 539 3.20 -20.25 69.01
CA ASN A 539 2.74 -20.18 70.40
C ASN A 539 2.09 -21.49 70.89
N GLY A 540 1.40 -22.21 70.00
CA GLY A 540 0.87 -23.55 70.29
C GLY A 540 1.97 -24.59 70.56
N VAL A 541 3.13 -24.47 69.90
CA VAL A 541 4.27 -25.37 70.08
C VAL A 541 5.07 -25.04 71.35
N THR A 542 5.27 -23.75 71.67
CA THR A 542 5.99 -23.34 72.89
C THR A 542 5.20 -23.67 74.15
N SER A 543 3.88 -23.42 74.16
CA SER A 543 3.00 -23.79 75.28
C SER A 543 2.92 -25.31 75.54
N ALA A 544 3.01 -26.14 74.48
CA ALA A 544 3.11 -27.59 74.61
C ALA A 544 4.47 -28.06 75.19
N LYS A 545 5.57 -27.37 74.86
CA LYS A 545 6.91 -27.66 75.40
C LYS A 545 7.06 -27.22 76.86
N GLU A 546 6.50 -26.07 77.23
CA GLU A 546 6.48 -25.58 78.61
C GLU A 546 5.62 -26.48 79.51
N ARG A 547 4.49 -27.01 79.02
CA ARG A 547 3.73 -28.06 79.73
C ARG A 547 4.57 -29.31 79.96
N LYS A 548 5.24 -29.85 78.92
CA LYS A 548 6.11 -31.03 79.07
C LYS A 548 7.28 -30.84 80.04
N HIS A 549 7.89 -29.65 80.08
CA HIS A 549 8.97 -29.36 81.04
C HIS A 549 8.46 -29.17 82.48
N ARG A 550 7.21 -28.74 82.65
CA ARG A 550 6.54 -28.62 83.95
C ARG A 550 6.00 -29.96 84.46
N ASP A 551 5.57 -30.83 83.56
CA ASP A 551 5.07 -32.17 83.87
C ASP A 551 6.20 -33.16 84.19
N ASN A 552 7.37 -33.04 83.54
CA ASN A 552 8.56 -33.85 83.84
C ASN A 552 9.26 -33.51 85.19
N ALA A 553 8.91 -32.39 85.83
CA ALA A 553 9.36 -32.07 87.20
C ALA A 553 8.45 -32.68 88.28
N ASN A 554 7.33 -33.31 87.91
CA ASN A 554 6.29 -33.78 88.84
C ASN A 554 5.81 -35.23 88.59
N THR A 555 6.58 -36.05 87.85
CA THR A 555 6.22 -37.46 87.62
C THR A 555 7.44 -38.39 87.69
N GLU A 556 7.99 -38.54 88.90
CA GLU A 556 8.42 -39.87 89.36
C GLU A 556 7.15 -40.62 89.79
N ASN A 557 6.93 -41.82 89.25
CA ASN A 557 5.73 -42.68 89.34
C ASN A 557 4.73 -42.51 88.17
N ASP A 558 5.01 -43.13 87.03
CA ASP A 558 4.40 -44.44 86.81
C ASP A 558 4.99 -45.16 85.57
N PHE A 559 5.22 -46.44 85.79
CA PHE A 559 5.81 -47.43 84.90
C PHE A 559 4.75 -48.00 83.93
N LEU A 560 5.20 -48.46 82.76
CA LEU A 560 4.52 -49.40 81.82
C LEU A 560 3.40 -48.76 80.97
N LYS A 561 3.32 -48.85 79.64
CA LYS A 561 3.65 -49.94 78.71
C LYS A 561 3.47 -49.42 77.23
N PRO A 562 3.60 -50.25 76.17
CA PRO A 562 4.46 -50.02 75.01
C PRO A 562 3.82 -49.33 73.79
N LEU A 563 4.67 -48.86 72.88
CA LEU A 563 4.37 -48.45 71.50
C LEU A 563 3.80 -49.62 70.65
N PRO A 564 2.89 -49.33 69.71
CA PRO A 564 2.79 -50.10 68.47
C PRO A 564 3.06 -49.24 67.22
N SER A 565 4.10 -49.68 66.50
CA SER A 565 4.24 -49.88 65.05
C SER A 565 3.42 -49.07 64.02
N GLN A 566 4.18 -48.54 63.05
CA GLN A 566 3.82 -48.10 61.70
C GLN A 566 2.89 -49.07 60.94
N SER A 567 2.06 -48.54 60.03
CA SER A 567 1.93 -49.10 58.67
C SER A 567 1.33 -48.09 57.69
N PHE A 568 1.80 -48.21 56.44
CA PHE A 568 1.39 -47.53 55.22
C PHE A 568 -0.06 -47.82 54.82
N ALA A 569 -0.74 -46.84 54.22
CA ALA A 569 -1.74 -47.09 53.19
C ALA A 569 -1.79 -45.89 52.23
N ALA A 570 -1.60 -46.20 50.95
CA ALA A 570 -1.89 -45.34 49.81
C ALA A 570 -3.34 -45.61 49.37
N GLU A 571 -4.06 -44.58 48.94
CA GLU A 571 -5.27 -44.64 48.11
C GLU A 571 -5.44 -43.23 47.53
N GLU A 572 -5.09 -43.05 46.24
CA GLU A 572 -6.02 -43.04 45.09
C GLU A 572 -6.88 -41.76 45.04
N GLU A 573 -6.46 -40.80 44.23
CA GLU A 573 -7.29 -39.66 43.82
C GLU A 573 -7.75 -39.87 42.37
N GLN A 574 -9.08 -39.83 42.22
CA GLN A 574 -9.84 -40.13 41.02
C GLN A 574 -9.65 -39.08 39.91
N VAL A 575 -9.66 -39.57 38.67
CA VAL A 575 -9.63 -38.78 37.43
C VAL A 575 -11.07 -38.50 36.99
N GLU A 576 -11.46 -37.23 36.90
CA GLU A 576 -12.67 -36.79 36.18
C GLU A 576 -12.38 -36.52 34.69
N PRO A 577 -13.32 -36.80 33.76
CA PRO A 577 -13.15 -36.57 32.32
C PRO A 577 -13.60 -35.17 31.87
N PRO A 578 -13.15 -34.68 30.69
CA PRO A 578 -13.32 -33.30 30.26
C PRO A 578 -14.72 -33.02 29.70
N GLY A 579 -15.31 -31.92 30.17
CA GLY A 579 -16.54 -31.34 29.65
C GLY A 579 -16.33 -30.64 28.30
N ALA A 580 -17.34 -30.81 27.44
CA ALA A 580 -17.46 -30.21 26.12
C ALA A 580 -17.74 -28.70 26.17
N LEU A 581 -17.22 -28.01 25.16
CA LEU A 581 -17.48 -26.62 24.77
C LEU A 581 -18.97 -26.34 24.50
N PRO A 582 -19.36 -25.06 24.56
CA PRO A 582 -19.66 -24.34 23.32
C PRO A 582 -18.54 -23.39 22.87
#